data_AF-V6LCL3-F1
#
_entry.id   AF-V6LCL3-F1
#
_cell.length_a   1.000
_cell.length_b   1.000
_cell.length_c   1.000
_cell.angle_alpha   90.00
_cell.angle_beta   90.00
_cell.angle_gamma   90.00
#
_symmetry.space_group_name_H-M   'P 1'
#
loop_
_entity.id
_entity.type
_entity.pdbx_description
1 polymer ?
#
loop_
_entity_poly.entity_id
_entity_poly.type
_entity_poly.pdbx_seq_one_letter_code
_entity_poly.pdbx_strand_id
1 'polypeptide(L)'
;MNPSQSLFELETRLADPKIDIVSLNNILSIAKSLPLPDSSQISQRIFQDRLSQVILDCEMQLNTFKVIDQKFNQVSSNNYQSFNETNRIFDETIEMAGNAQSILNHQTAILKNIHLKVLSVAGKLEIGGKTVDQILRIEQLGGFIRAIAVGLIIVIWLCIKILM
;
A
#
# COMPACT_ATOMS: atom_id res chain seq x y z
N MET A 1 -22.58 44.46 46.08
CA MET A 1 -23.00 43.06 45.80
C MET A 1 -22.79 42.25 47.06
N ASN A 2 -23.70 41.32 47.39
CA ASN A 2 -23.53 40.44 48.53
C ASN A 2 -22.54 39.31 48.15
N PRO A 3 -21.37 39.19 48.81
CA PRO A 3 -20.34 38.23 48.44
C PRO A 3 -20.83 36.77 48.44
N SER A 4 -21.75 36.45 49.36
CA SER A 4 -22.30 35.10 49.47
C SER A 4 -23.23 34.72 48.32
N GLN A 5 -23.98 35.69 47.76
CA GLN A 5 -24.80 35.45 46.57
C GLN A 5 -23.92 35.26 45.32
N SER A 6 -22.89 36.10 45.18
CA SER A 6 -21.93 35.97 44.09
C SER A 6 -21.17 34.65 44.13
N LEU A 7 -20.78 34.15 45.31
CA LEU A 7 -20.17 32.82 45.44
C LEU A 7 -21.11 31.69 44.98
N PHE A 8 -22.39 31.76 45.35
CA PHE A 8 -23.39 30.78 44.92
C PHE A 8 -23.62 30.79 43.40
N GLU A 9 -23.65 31.99 42.79
CA GLU A 9 -23.72 32.12 41.33
C GLU A 9 -22.49 31.50 40.63
N LEU A 10 -21.29 31.69 41.19
CA LEU A 10 -20.07 31.09 40.65
C LEU A 10 -20.08 29.56 40.77
N GLU A 11 -20.50 29.01 41.90
CA GLU A 11 -20.66 27.57 42.08
C GLU A 11 -21.67 26.98 41.08
N THR A 12 -22.79 27.67 40.86
CA THR A 12 -23.82 27.23 39.91
C THR A 12 -23.30 27.24 38.48
N ARG A 13 -22.54 28.27 38.11
CA ARG A 13 -21.91 28.36 36.78
C ARG A 13 -20.82 27.31 36.59
N LEU A 14 -20.03 27.02 37.63
CA LEU A 14 -18.99 26.00 37.59
C LEU A 14 -19.55 24.57 37.49
N ALA A 15 -20.78 24.35 37.98
CA ALA A 15 -21.48 23.08 37.85
C ALA A 15 -22.04 22.80 36.44
N ASP A 16 -21.97 23.77 35.51
CA ASP A 16 -22.43 23.57 34.13
C ASP A 16 -21.49 22.60 33.38
N PRO A 17 -21.97 21.44 32.91
CA PRO A 17 -21.15 20.47 32.18
C PRO A 17 -20.67 20.98 30.81
N LYS A 18 -21.21 22.10 30.31
CA LYS A 18 -20.82 22.73 29.04
C LYS A 18 -19.97 23.98 29.22
N ILE A 19 -19.42 24.20 30.41
CA ILE A 19 -18.58 25.36 30.66
C ILE A 19 -17.34 25.36 29.76
N ASP A 20 -17.08 26.49 29.12
CA ASP A 20 -15.92 26.68 28.25
C ASP A 20 -14.74 27.32 29.00
N ILE A 21 -13.55 27.28 28.37
CA ILE A 21 -12.31 27.83 28.95
C ILE A 21 -12.44 29.33 29.25
N VAL A 22 -13.15 30.08 28.42
CA VAL A 22 -13.35 31.53 28.61
C VAL A 22 -14.20 31.78 29.86
N SER A 23 -15.28 31.04 30.03
CA SER A 23 -16.14 31.12 31.21
C SER A 23 -15.41 30.69 32.48
N LEU A 24 -14.59 29.63 32.43
CA LEU A 24 -13.75 29.20 33.56
C LEU A 24 -12.74 30.27 33.98
N ASN A 25 -12.05 30.91 33.03
CA ASN A 25 -11.13 32.01 33.33
C ASN A 25 -11.87 33.22 33.94
N ASN A 26 -13.07 33.52 33.43
CA ASN A 26 -13.91 34.59 33.99
C ASN A 26 -14.37 34.26 35.42
N ILE A 27 -14.80 33.03 35.70
CA ILE A 27 -15.18 32.59 37.06
C ILE A 27 -13.97 32.69 37.99
N LEU A 28 -12.80 32.19 37.57
CA LEU A 28 -11.57 32.25 38.35
C LEU A 28 -11.16 33.69 38.67
N SER A 29 -11.28 34.59 37.69
CA SER A 29 -10.99 36.02 37.90
C SER A 29 -11.96 36.67 38.89
N ILE A 30 -13.26 36.35 38.81
CA ILE A 30 -14.26 36.89 39.73
C ILE A 30 -14.04 36.33 41.14
N ALA A 31 -13.82 35.02 41.26
CA ALA A 31 -13.53 34.33 42.52
C ALA A 31 -12.32 34.94 43.26
N LYS A 32 -11.23 35.24 42.54
CA LYS A 32 -10.03 35.87 43.13
C LYS A 32 -10.25 37.32 43.58
N SER A 33 -11.31 37.98 43.11
CA SER A 33 -11.63 39.38 43.42
C SER A 33 -12.73 39.56 44.48
N LEU A 34 -13.33 38.46 44.95
CA LEU A 34 -14.48 38.50 45.84
C LEU A 34 -14.08 38.97 47.26
N PRO A 35 -14.67 40.05 47.78
CA PRO A 35 -14.36 40.54 49.12
C PRO A 35 -14.96 39.63 50.19
N LEU A 36 -14.38 39.65 51.39
CA LEU A 36 -14.95 38.96 52.54
C LEU A 36 -16.31 39.55 52.93
N PRO A 37 -17.30 38.72 53.31
CA PRO A 37 -18.59 39.20 53.78
C PRO A 37 -18.51 39.81 55.19
N ASP A 38 -19.20 40.92 55.40
CA ASP A 38 -19.41 41.57 56.71
C ASP A 38 -20.35 40.70 57.57
N SER A 39 -19.79 39.68 58.21
CA SER A 39 -20.52 38.65 58.96
C SER A 39 -19.68 38.13 60.12
N SER A 40 -20.24 37.22 60.92
CA SER A 40 -19.49 36.59 62.02
C SER A 40 -18.19 35.92 61.53
N GLN A 41 -17.18 35.81 62.40
CA GLN A 41 -15.91 35.15 62.06
C GLN A 41 -16.10 33.72 61.53
N ILE A 42 -17.08 32.98 62.05
CA ILE A 42 -17.42 31.62 61.60
C ILE A 42 -17.95 31.66 60.15
N SER A 43 -18.85 32.60 59.86
CA SER A 43 -19.41 32.79 58.52
C SER A 43 -18.34 33.19 57.49
N GLN A 44 -17.40 34.06 57.88
CA GLN A 44 -16.25 34.43 57.06
C GLN A 44 -15.34 33.24 56.75
N ARG A 45 -15.10 32.37 57.74
CA ARG A 45 -14.29 31.17 57.55
C ARG A 45 -14.94 30.18 56.58
N ILE A 46 -16.24 29.90 56.76
CA ILE A 46 -17.00 29.04 55.84
C ILE A 46 -16.99 29.61 54.41
N PHE A 47 -17.12 30.93 54.28
CA PHE A 47 -17.03 31.61 52.98
C PHE A 47 -15.66 31.43 52.34
N GLN A 48 -14.57 31.63 53.09
CA GLN A 48 -13.21 31.45 52.60
C GLN A 48 -12.92 30.01 52.18
N ASP A 49 -13.37 29.02 52.96
CA ASP A 49 -13.18 27.60 52.64
C ASP A 49 -13.88 27.24 51.32
N ARG A 50 -15.13 27.68 51.14
CA ARG A 50 -15.88 27.45 49.89
C ARG A 50 -15.28 28.20 48.70
N LEU A 51 -14.88 29.46 48.88
CA LEU A 51 -14.23 30.23 47.84
C LEU A 51 -12.91 29.58 47.38
N SER A 52 -12.14 29.05 48.33
CA SER A 52 -10.91 28.32 48.04
C SER A 52 -11.18 27.05 47.23
N GLN A 53 -12.26 26.33 47.54
CA GLN A 53 -12.68 25.16 46.79
C GLN A 53 -13.05 25.51 45.34
N VAL A 54 -13.84 26.59 45.14
CA VAL A 54 -14.22 27.05 43.79
C VAL A 54 -12.98 27.44 42.96
N ILE A 55 -12.02 28.13 43.57
CA ILE A 55 -10.76 28.49 42.90
C ILE A 55 -9.98 27.23 42.49
N LEU A 56 -9.84 26.27 43.41
CA LEU A 56 -9.13 25.01 43.17
C LEU A 56 -9.78 24.21 42.03
N ASP A 57 -11.11 24.10 42.05
CA ASP A 57 -11.87 23.35 41.05
C ASP A 57 -11.74 24.00 39.66
N CYS A 58 -11.80 25.33 39.58
CA CYS A 58 -11.55 26.05 38.32
C CYS A 58 -10.13 25.80 37.78
N GLU A 59 -9.11 25.88 38.64
CA GLU A 59 -7.72 25.66 38.22
C GLU A 59 -7.47 24.23 37.76
N MET A 60 -8.11 23.24 38.40
CA MET A 60 -8.05 21.83 38.01
C MET A 60 -8.68 21.60 36.63
N GLN A 61 -9.86 22.16 36.38
CA GLN A 61 -10.52 22.06 35.07
C GLN A 61 -9.69 22.76 33.97
N LEU A 62 -9.19 23.97 34.22
CA LEU A 62 -8.33 24.69 33.27
C LEU A 62 -7.04 23.93 32.93
N ASN A 63 -6.42 23.27 33.91
CA ASN A 63 -5.26 22.42 33.68
C ASN A 63 -5.61 21.19 32.82
N THR A 64 -6.80 20.61 33.02
CA THR A 64 -7.29 19.51 32.20
C THR A 64 -7.45 19.95 30.73
N PHE A 65 -8.05 21.13 30.50
CA PHE A 65 -8.15 21.70 29.16
C PHE A 65 -6.78 21.90 28.49
N LYS A 66 -5.79 22.43 29.21
CA LYS A 66 -4.43 22.61 28.68
C LYS A 66 -3.78 21.28 28.28
N VAL A 67 -3.92 20.25 29.10
CA VAL A 67 -3.37 18.92 28.80
C VAL A 67 -4.04 18.32 27.57
N ILE A 68 -5.36 18.48 27.43
CA ILE A 68 -6.10 18.03 26.24
C ILE A 68 -5.61 18.74 24.99
N ASP A 69 -5.46 20.07 25.04
CA ASP A 69 -4.97 20.87 23.91
C ASP A 69 -3.56 20.47 23.48
N GLN A 70 -2.64 20.27 24.43
CA GLN A 70 -1.29 19.77 24.15
C GLN A 70 -1.31 18.40 23.48
N LYS A 71 -2.14 17.48 23.97
CA LYS A 71 -2.30 16.15 23.36
C LYS A 71 -2.89 16.24 21.96
N PHE A 72 -3.87 17.11 21.74
CA PHE A 72 -4.48 17.30 20.43
C PHE A 72 -3.45 17.80 19.41
N ASN A 73 -2.66 18.82 19.77
CA ASN A 73 -1.61 19.35 18.92
C ASN A 73 -0.54 18.29 18.62
N GLN A 74 -0.15 17.49 19.61
CA GLN A 74 0.79 16.38 19.41
C GLN A 74 0.22 15.31 18.47
N VAL A 75 -1.02 14.88 18.67
CA VAL A 75 -1.69 13.90 17.80
C VAL A 75 -1.83 14.43 16.37
N SER A 76 -2.19 15.70 16.21
CA SER A 76 -2.30 16.36 14.90
C SER A 76 -0.94 16.39 14.19
N SER A 77 0.14 16.73 14.90
CA SER A 77 1.50 16.71 14.35
C SER A 77 1.93 15.31 13.91
N ASN A 78 1.68 14.30 14.76
CA ASN A 78 2.01 12.91 14.44
C ASN A 78 1.23 12.42 13.21
N ASN A 79 -0.07 12.72 13.14
CA ASN A 79 -0.90 12.35 12.00
C ASN A 79 -0.42 13.00 10.70
N TYR A 80 -0.02 14.28 10.76
CA TYR A 80 0.54 14.97 9.59
C TYR A 80 1.86 14.33 9.12
N GLN A 81 2.74 13.97 10.05
CA GLN A 81 3.98 13.25 9.73
C GLN A 81 3.70 11.87 9.11
N SER A 82 2.80 11.09 9.71
CA SER A 82 2.40 9.78 9.16
C SER A 82 1.77 9.89 7.79
N PHE A 83 0.97 10.93 7.53
CA PHE A 83 0.39 11.19 6.21
C PHE A 83 1.48 11.46 5.17
N ASN A 84 2.45 12.32 5.48
CA ASN A 84 3.56 12.61 4.56
C ASN A 84 4.40 11.38 4.26
N GLU A 85 4.69 10.58 5.28
CA GLU A 85 5.45 9.34 5.10
C GLU A 85 4.68 8.32 4.25
N THR A 86 3.35 8.24 4.43
CA THR A 86 2.49 7.39 3.61
C THR A 86 2.51 7.81 2.13
N ASN A 87 2.44 9.12 1.86
CA ASN A 87 2.54 9.63 0.49
C ASN A 87 3.90 9.32 -0.13
N ARG A 88 4.99 9.49 0.63
CA ARG A 88 6.34 9.14 0.18
C ARG A 88 6.45 7.67 -0.23
N ILE A 89 5.97 6.76 0.62
CA ILE A 89 5.96 5.32 0.34
C ILE A 89 5.10 5.00 -0.89
N PHE A 90 3.96 5.68 -1.04
CA PHE A 90 3.08 5.49 -2.18
C PHE A 90 3.76 5.90 -3.50
N ASP A 91 4.45 7.04 -3.52
CA ASP A 91 5.20 7.52 -4.69
C ASP A 91 6.32 6.54 -5.07
N GLU A 92 7.09 6.06 -4.08
CA GLU A 92 8.13 5.03 -4.30
C GLU A 92 7.54 3.74 -4.86
N THR A 93 6.35 3.34 -4.38
CA THR A 93 5.66 2.14 -4.86
C THR A 93 5.24 2.29 -6.33
N ILE A 94 4.75 3.46 -6.73
CA ILE A 94 4.39 3.76 -8.12
C ILE A 94 5.62 3.67 -9.01
N GLU A 95 6.75 4.25 -8.59
CA GLU A 95 8.00 4.21 -9.34
C GLU A 95 8.50 2.76 -9.52
N MET A 96 8.51 1.97 -8.44
CA MET A 96 8.89 0.56 -8.49
C MET A 96 7.98 -0.25 -9.40
N ALA A 97 6.66 -0.03 -9.34
CA ALA A 97 5.70 -0.69 -10.22
C ALA A 97 5.93 -0.33 -11.70
N GLY A 98 6.23 0.94 -12.00
CA GLY A 98 6.59 1.39 -13.35
C GLY A 98 7.85 0.70 -13.88
N ASN A 99 8.89 0.60 -13.05
CA ASN A 99 10.13 -0.11 -13.40
C ASN A 99 9.88 -1.61 -13.62
N ALA A 100 9.11 -2.26 -12.76
CA ALA A 100 8.74 -3.67 -12.93
C ALA A 100 7.96 -3.91 -14.23
N GLN A 101 7.02 -3.03 -14.57
CA GLN A 101 6.26 -3.11 -15.81
C GLN A 101 7.16 -2.98 -17.04
N SER A 102 8.14 -2.07 -17.00
CA SER A 102 9.13 -1.91 -18.08
C SER A 102 9.93 -3.20 -18.31
N ILE A 103 10.40 -3.84 -17.22
CA ILE A 103 11.12 -5.12 -17.29
C ILE A 103 10.23 -6.22 -17.90
N LEU A 104 8.97 -6.33 -17.47
CA LEU A 104 8.03 -7.32 -18.01
C LEU A 104 7.79 -7.11 -19.51
N ASN A 105 7.65 -5.86 -19.95
CA ASN A 105 7.51 -5.53 -21.37
C ASN A 105 8.76 -5.96 -22.17
N HIS A 106 9.95 -5.71 -21.63
CA HIS A 106 11.20 -6.12 -22.25
C HIS A 106 11.32 -7.65 -22.35
N GLN A 107 11.02 -8.37 -21.27
CA GLN A 107 11.02 -9.84 -21.26
C GLN A 107 10.00 -10.42 -22.24
N THR A 108 8.83 -9.80 -22.36
CA THR A 108 7.80 -10.20 -23.34
C THR A 108 8.31 -10.05 -24.77
N ALA A 109 9.03 -8.96 -25.08
CA ALA A 109 9.64 -8.77 -26.40
C ALA A 109 10.71 -9.83 -26.70
N ILE A 110 11.55 -10.17 -25.71
CA ILE A 110 12.54 -11.26 -25.84
C ILE A 110 11.83 -12.60 -26.11
N LEU A 111 10.79 -12.92 -25.34
CA LEU A 111 10.05 -14.17 -25.48
C LEU A 111 9.41 -14.27 -26.88
N LYS A 112 8.83 -13.19 -27.39
CA LYS A 112 8.30 -13.12 -28.75
C LYS A 112 9.37 -13.41 -29.81
N ASN A 113 10.57 -12.84 -29.65
CA ASN A 113 11.69 -13.10 -30.55
C ASN A 113 12.15 -14.57 -30.50
N ILE A 114 12.21 -15.16 -29.31
CA ILE A 114 12.53 -16.59 -29.15
C ILE A 114 11.46 -17.44 -29.85
N HIS A 115 10.18 -17.14 -29.65
CA HIS A 115 9.08 -17.86 -30.28
C HIS A 115 9.17 -17.85 -31.81
N LEU A 116 9.45 -16.70 -32.41
CA LEU A 116 9.64 -16.59 -33.87
C LEU A 116 10.85 -17.41 -34.37
N LYS A 117 11.96 -17.43 -33.62
CA LYS A 117 13.12 -18.27 -33.95
C LYS A 117 12.78 -19.76 -33.91
N VAL A 118 12.06 -20.20 -32.87
CA VAL A 118 11.60 -21.59 -32.73
C VAL A 118 10.70 -21.97 -33.90
N LEU A 119 9.75 -21.11 -34.26
CA LEU A 119 8.86 -21.34 -35.41
C LEU A 119 9.64 -21.48 -36.73
N SER A 120 10.67 -20.64 -36.93
CA SER A 120 11.54 -20.72 -38.11
C SER A 120 12.33 -22.03 -38.16
N VAL A 121 12.87 -22.48 -37.03
CA VAL A 121 13.60 -23.77 -36.95
C VAL A 121 12.65 -24.93 -37.23
N ALA A 122 11.46 -24.93 -36.66
CA ALA A 122 10.44 -25.95 -36.91
C ALA A 122 10.07 -26.02 -38.41
N GLY A 123 9.86 -24.86 -39.05
CA GLY A 123 9.59 -24.81 -40.49
C GLY A 123 10.76 -25.33 -41.34
N LYS A 124 12.00 -24.98 -40.98
CA LYS A 124 13.19 -25.53 -41.66
C LYS A 124 13.32 -27.05 -41.48
N LEU A 125 12.99 -27.57 -40.29
CA LEU A 125 13.02 -28.99 -40.00
C LEU A 125 11.95 -29.75 -40.81
N GLU A 126 10.75 -29.19 -40.96
CA GLU A 126 9.69 -29.78 -41.79
C GLU A 126 10.12 -29.87 -43.26
N ILE A 127 10.72 -28.80 -43.80
CA ILE A 127 11.27 -28.79 -45.17
C ILE A 127 12.39 -29.83 -45.29
N GLY A 128 13.32 -29.85 -44.33
CA GLY A 128 14.41 -30.82 -44.29
C GLY A 128 13.90 -32.27 -44.28
N GLY A 129 12.87 -32.56 -43.48
CA GLY A 129 12.22 -33.87 -43.43
C GLY A 129 11.60 -34.29 -44.77
N LYS A 130 10.93 -33.36 -45.47
CA LYS A 130 10.40 -33.62 -46.83
C LYS A 130 11.51 -33.90 -47.84
N THR A 131 12.62 -33.18 -47.77
CA THR A 131 13.79 -33.42 -48.63
C THR A 131 14.41 -34.79 -48.37
N VAL A 132 14.56 -35.19 -47.11
CA VAL A 132 15.08 -36.52 -46.74
C VAL A 132 14.16 -37.63 -47.26
N ASP A 133 12.84 -37.48 -47.15
CA ASP A 133 11.87 -38.45 -47.69
C ASP A 133 12.01 -38.58 -49.22
N GLN A 134 12.19 -37.47 -49.94
CA GLN A 134 12.42 -37.49 -51.39
C GLN A 134 13.72 -38.21 -51.76
N ILE A 135 14.82 -37.94 -51.04
CA ILE A 135 16.12 -38.60 -51.26
C ILE A 135 15.97 -40.11 -51.06
N LEU A 136 15.30 -40.54 -49.98
CA LEU A 136 15.04 -41.96 -49.71
C LEU A 136 14.25 -42.64 -50.84
N ARG A 137 13.21 -41.99 -51.37
CA ARG A 137 12.44 -42.53 -52.51
C ARG A 137 13.29 -42.68 -53.76
N ILE A 138 14.15 -41.70 -54.05
CA ILE A 138 15.07 -41.74 -55.20
C ILE A 138 16.10 -42.88 -55.03
N GLU A 139 16.65 -43.04 -53.82
CA GLU A 139 17.60 -44.10 -53.51
C GLU A 139 16.97 -45.50 -53.71
N GLN A 140 15.75 -45.71 -53.21
CA GLN A 140 14.99 -46.95 -53.42
C GLN A 140 14.75 -47.24 -54.91
N LEU A 141 14.40 -46.21 -55.69
CA LEU A 141 14.18 -46.33 -57.13
C LEU A 141 15.48 -46.68 -57.87
N GLY A 142 16.62 -46.07 -57.48
CA GLY A 142 17.94 -46.42 -57.99
C GLY A 142 18.35 -47.86 -57.65
N GLY A 143 18.04 -48.33 -56.44
CA GLY A 143 18.23 -49.72 -56.03
C GLY A 143 17.42 -50.70 -56.89
N PHE A 144 16.16 -50.37 -57.18
CA PHE A 144 15.29 -51.17 -58.04
C PHE A 144 15.81 -51.26 -59.49
N ILE A 145 16.27 -50.13 -60.07
CA ILE A 145 16.87 -50.13 -61.41
C ILE A 145 18.12 -51.01 -61.46
N ARG A 146 19.00 -50.93 -60.44
CA ARG A 146 20.19 -51.78 -60.36
C ARG A 146 19.82 -53.26 -60.31
N ALA A 147 18.81 -53.64 -59.53
CA ALA A 147 18.35 -55.02 -59.46
C ALA A 147 17.83 -55.55 -60.81
N ILE A 148 17.05 -54.74 -61.54
CA ILE A 148 16.58 -55.09 -62.90
C ILE A 148 17.76 -55.26 -63.87
N ALA A 149 18.72 -54.33 -63.85
CA ALA A 149 19.88 -54.40 -64.74
C ALA A 149 20.70 -55.68 -64.51
N VAL A 150 20.94 -56.05 -63.25
CA VAL A 150 21.62 -57.31 -62.90
C VAL A 150 20.80 -58.52 -63.37
N GLY A 151 19.48 -58.51 -63.17
CA GLY A 151 18.60 -59.58 -63.64
C GLY A 151 18.65 -59.77 -65.16
N LEU A 152 18.61 -58.69 -65.93
CA LEU A 152 18.73 -58.73 -67.39
C LEU A 152 20.08 -59.29 -67.85
N ILE A 153 21.18 -58.90 -67.21
CA ILE A 153 22.52 -59.43 -67.51
C ILE A 153 22.55 -60.94 -67.30
N ILE A 154 21.98 -61.44 -66.19
CA ILE A 154 21.92 -62.88 -65.90
C ILE A 154 21.08 -63.62 -66.96
N VAL A 155 19.94 -63.07 -67.36
CA VAL A 155 19.08 -63.65 -68.40
C VAL A 155 19.80 -63.71 -69.74
N ILE A 156 20.45 -62.61 -70.16
CA ILE A 156 21.24 -62.57 -71.40
C ILE A 156 22.35 -63.62 -71.36
N TRP A 157 23.07 -63.73 -70.25
CA TRP A 157 24.13 -64.73 -70.09
C TRP A 157 23.61 -66.17 -70.21
N LEU A 158 22.46 -66.47 -69.59
CA LEU A 158 21.80 -67.78 -69.73
C LEU A 158 21.37 -68.06 -71.17
N CYS A 159 20.80 -67.09 -71.87
CA CYS A 159 20.39 -67.24 -73.27
C CYS A 159 21.59 -67.54 -74.19
N ILE A 160 22.72 -66.83 -74.01
CA ILE A 160 23.96 -67.10 -74.76
C ILE A 160 24.45 -68.52 -74.51
N LYS A 161 24.43 -68.97 -73.24
CA LYS A 161 24.90 -70.30 -72.85
C LYS A 161 24.02 -71.44 -73.40
N ILE A 162 22.73 -71.21 -73.62
CA ILE A 162 21.81 -72.21 -74.20
C ILE A 162 21.96 -72.30 -75.72
N LEU A 163 22.39 -71.21 -76.38
CA LEU A 163 22.53 -71.15 -77.83
C LEU A 163 23.88 -71.69 -78.35
N MET A 164 24.88 -71.83 -77.48
CA MET A 164 26.18 -72.46 -77.74
C MET A 164 26.16 -73.95 -77.40
#